data_AF-A0A2N2LHA2-F1
#
_entry.id   AF-A0A2N2LHA2-F1
#
_cell.length_a   1.000
_cell.length_b   1.000
_cell.length_c   1.000
_cell.angle_alpha   90.00
_cell.angle_beta   90.00
_cell.angle_gamma   90.00
#
_symmetry.space_group_name_H-M   'P 1'
#
loop_
_entity.id
_entity.type
_entity.pdbx_description
1 polymer ?
#
loop_
_entity_poly.entity_id
_entity_poly.type
_entity_poly.pdbx_seq_one_letter_code
_entity_poly.pdbx_strand_id
1 'polypeptide(L)'
;MRRSLLALFGALLIVSVLPSVAAAAPEPLISGNPPRGGGVGTVFVTREATPDQVVAGIALLGCEASVLATTEAGDWRLYVPGAPAFVNARFPALGTGDPLVVRCAEPRTFRVKVYEYACAAGQTFTAHVEQVPGSRVILELDGRVLSLTQRMSGSGIRYATADDAVWYLAKGDDATIEEDGVATYVDCVGALAVPPAAEVLAANAWTWLGTTQGAVSVTPNTVGDTRLTFGQDGSLGVGTDCNSYFGVYNAGETSMWLDVQGGTLMFCPDETTTEVEVLQALAQVTSYALDGADLTLYLPGGQMNFTAPQ
;
A
#
# COMPACT_ATOMS: atom_id res chain seq x y z
N MET A 1 28.46 -76.34 0.78
CA MET A 1 27.33 -75.50 1.27
C MET A 1 27.60 -74.05 0.85
N ARG A 2 27.07 -73.60 -0.30
CA ARG A 2 27.20 -72.22 -0.79
C ARG A 2 25.90 -71.47 -0.46
N ARG A 3 25.99 -70.39 0.32
CA ARG A 3 24.89 -69.46 0.59
C ARG A 3 24.90 -68.37 -0.48
N SER A 4 23.77 -68.22 -1.17
CA SER A 4 23.50 -67.10 -2.10
C SER A 4 23.13 -65.85 -1.31
N LEU A 5 23.81 -64.73 -1.55
CA LEU A 5 23.34 -63.40 -1.18
C LEU A 5 22.62 -62.78 -2.39
N LEU A 6 21.33 -62.51 -2.25
CA LEU A 6 20.56 -61.64 -3.13
C LEU A 6 20.73 -60.20 -2.61
N ALA A 7 21.26 -59.29 -3.44
CA ALA A 7 21.28 -57.86 -3.17
C ALA A 7 20.02 -57.22 -3.75
N LEU A 8 19.15 -56.65 -2.89
CA LEU A 8 18.06 -55.77 -3.30
C LEU A 8 18.64 -54.38 -3.60
N PHE A 9 18.54 -53.93 -4.84
CA PHE A 9 18.71 -52.51 -5.20
C PHE A 9 17.33 -51.83 -5.12
N GLY A 10 17.13 -51.03 -4.07
CA GLY A 10 15.98 -50.13 -3.97
C GLY A 10 16.25 -48.85 -4.78
N ALA A 11 15.45 -48.60 -5.81
CA ALA A 11 15.49 -47.34 -6.56
C ALA A 11 14.80 -46.23 -5.76
N LEU A 12 15.58 -45.24 -5.30
CA LEU A 12 15.07 -44.04 -4.65
C LEU A 12 14.65 -43.04 -5.74
N LEU A 13 13.35 -42.92 -5.99
CA LEU A 13 12.79 -41.85 -6.82
C LEU A 13 12.85 -40.54 -6.02
N ILE A 14 13.82 -39.69 -6.35
CA ILE A 14 13.85 -38.30 -5.87
C ILE A 14 12.89 -37.51 -6.77
N VAL A 15 11.68 -37.26 -6.27
CA VAL A 15 10.76 -36.30 -6.89
C VAL A 15 11.31 -34.91 -6.58
N SER A 16 12.02 -34.33 -7.54
CA SER A 16 12.45 -32.93 -7.49
C SER A 16 11.22 -32.03 -7.63
N VAL A 17 10.68 -31.57 -6.51
CA VAL A 17 9.73 -30.46 -6.48
C VAL A 17 10.52 -29.20 -6.85
N LEU A 18 10.38 -28.76 -8.10
CA LEU A 18 10.90 -27.45 -8.50
C LEU A 18 10.11 -26.40 -7.70
N PRO A 19 10.77 -25.41 -7.06
CA PRO A 19 10.05 -24.30 -6.46
C PRO A 19 9.25 -23.61 -7.56
N SER A 20 7.93 -23.49 -7.33
CA SER A 20 7.07 -22.64 -8.15
C SER A 20 7.66 -21.24 -8.09
N VAL A 21 8.21 -20.75 -9.20
CA VAL A 21 8.54 -19.33 -9.33
C VAL A 21 7.21 -18.60 -9.15
N ALA A 22 7.05 -17.90 -8.03
CA ALA A 22 5.91 -17.01 -7.85
C ALA A 22 5.85 -16.11 -9.09
N ALA A 23 4.72 -16.11 -9.78
CA ALA A 23 4.54 -15.21 -10.91
C ALA A 23 4.86 -13.80 -10.41
N ALA A 24 5.81 -13.12 -11.07
CA ALA A 24 6.16 -11.76 -10.70
C ALA A 24 4.87 -10.93 -10.67
N ALA A 25 4.65 -10.22 -9.56
CA ALA A 25 3.49 -9.34 -9.44
C ALA A 25 3.46 -8.41 -10.66
N PRO A 26 2.28 -8.19 -11.26
CA PRO A 26 2.17 -7.30 -12.41
C PRO A 26 2.72 -5.92 -12.03
N GLU A 27 3.43 -5.27 -12.96
CA GLU A 27 4.00 -3.95 -12.71
C GLU A 27 2.89 -2.98 -12.21
N PRO A 28 3.20 -2.14 -11.21
CA PRO A 28 2.23 -1.21 -10.66
C PRO A 28 1.75 -0.28 -11.77
N LEU A 29 0.43 0.00 -11.80
CA LEU A 29 -0.19 0.83 -12.85
C LEU A 29 0.42 2.25 -12.92
N ILE A 30 0.92 2.74 -11.79
CA ILE A 30 1.46 4.08 -11.64
C ILE A 30 2.92 3.99 -11.20
N SER A 31 3.78 4.73 -11.88
CA SER A 31 5.17 4.96 -11.51
C SER A 31 5.37 6.39 -11.01
N GLY A 32 6.13 6.54 -9.94
CA GLY A 32 6.36 7.82 -9.24
C GLY A 32 5.61 7.91 -7.90
N ASN A 33 5.81 9.03 -7.20
CA ASN A 33 5.28 9.26 -5.86
C ASN A 33 4.39 10.52 -5.86
N PRO A 34 3.06 10.37 -5.96
CA PRO A 34 2.15 11.51 -5.88
C PRO A 34 2.14 12.13 -4.47
N PRO A 35 1.85 13.44 -4.32
CA PRO A 35 1.92 14.12 -3.04
C PRO A 35 0.78 13.70 -2.10
N ARG A 36 1.11 13.02 -0.99
CA ARG A 36 0.14 12.44 -0.05
C ARG A 36 -0.58 13.47 0.83
N GLY A 37 0.09 14.58 1.15
CA GLY A 37 -0.45 15.69 1.96
C GLY A 37 -1.34 16.69 1.20
N GLY A 38 -1.80 16.32 0.01
CA GLY A 38 -2.39 17.24 -0.95
C GLY A 38 -1.34 18.03 -1.74
N GLY A 39 -1.80 18.80 -2.71
CA GLY A 39 -0.94 19.58 -3.59
C GLY A 39 -0.83 18.95 -4.99
N VAL A 40 0.25 19.26 -5.71
CA VAL A 40 0.42 18.88 -7.13
C VAL A 40 1.75 18.17 -7.32
N GLY A 41 1.73 17.04 -8.04
CA GLY A 41 2.92 16.29 -8.41
C GLY A 41 2.79 15.62 -9.76
N THR A 42 3.83 14.89 -10.17
CA THR A 42 3.86 14.17 -11.45
C THR A 42 4.01 12.67 -11.25
N VAL A 43 3.28 11.90 -12.05
CA VAL A 43 3.37 10.44 -12.12
C VAL A 43 3.36 10.00 -13.59
N PHE A 44 3.69 8.73 -13.83
CA PHE A 44 3.63 8.11 -15.15
C PHE A 44 2.72 6.89 -15.11
N VAL A 45 1.95 6.69 -16.17
CA VAL A 45 1.16 5.47 -16.37
C VAL A 45 2.06 4.40 -16.98
N THR A 46 2.05 3.18 -16.44
CA THR A 46 2.96 2.10 -16.92
C THR A 46 2.31 1.22 -17.99
N ARG A 47 0.98 1.22 -18.07
CA ARG A 47 0.19 0.39 -18.98
C ARG A 47 -1.18 1.01 -19.25
N GLU A 48 -1.78 0.64 -20.37
CA GLU A 48 -3.07 1.18 -20.79
C GLU A 48 -4.15 1.00 -19.72
N ALA A 49 -4.85 2.10 -19.40
CA ALA A 49 -5.87 2.13 -18.37
C ALA A 49 -6.85 3.28 -18.58
N THR A 50 -8.08 3.11 -18.07
CA THR A 50 -9.05 4.21 -18.03
C THR A 50 -8.63 5.26 -16.99
N PRO A 51 -9.07 6.53 -17.14
CA PRO A 51 -8.80 7.54 -16.13
C PRO A 51 -9.26 7.13 -14.72
N ASP A 52 -10.39 6.44 -14.59
CA ASP A 52 -10.88 5.93 -13.30
C ASP A 52 -9.95 4.86 -12.69
N GLN A 53 -9.40 3.97 -13.52
CA GLN A 53 -8.40 3.00 -13.08
C GLN A 53 -7.11 3.68 -12.63
N VAL A 54 -6.69 4.73 -13.34
CA VAL A 54 -5.52 5.53 -12.97
C VAL A 54 -5.75 6.26 -11.65
N VAL A 55 -6.92 6.86 -11.43
CA VAL A 55 -7.31 7.45 -10.14
C VAL A 55 -7.24 6.42 -9.02
N ALA A 56 -7.77 5.22 -9.24
CA ALA A 56 -7.74 4.13 -8.27
C ALA A 56 -6.29 3.67 -7.97
N GLY A 57 -5.44 3.54 -9.00
CA GLY A 57 -4.02 3.23 -8.83
C GLY A 57 -3.25 4.31 -8.07
N ILE A 58 -3.54 5.58 -8.32
CA ILE A 58 -2.96 6.71 -7.57
C ILE A 58 -3.40 6.68 -6.10
N ALA A 59 -4.64 6.28 -5.82
CA ALA A 59 -5.14 6.13 -4.46
C ALA A 59 -4.42 5.03 -3.68
N LEU A 60 -4.00 3.94 -4.32
CA LEU A 60 -3.13 2.92 -3.70
C LEU A 60 -1.76 3.49 -3.29
N LEU A 61 -1.30 4.56 -3.94
CA LEU A 61 -0.08 5.28 -3.55
C LEU A 61 -0.33 6.31 -2.43
N GLY A 62 -1.54 6.39 -1.86
CA GLY A 62 -1.89 7.31 -0.78
C GLY A 62 -2.25 8.72 -1.24
N CYS A 63 -2.59 8.90 -2.52
CA CYS A 63 -3.08 10.18 -3.05
C CYS A 63 -4.54 10.05 -3.52
N GLU A 64 -5.44 10.84 -2.93
CA GLU A 64 -6.79 11.01 -3.48
C GLU A 64 -6.75 12.02 -4.62
N ALA A 65 -6.64 11.54 -5.86
CA ALA A 65 -6.61 12.43 -7.01
C ALA A 65 -7.94 13.23 -7.10
N SER A 66 -7.82 14.56 -7.02
CA SER A 66 -8.94 15.49 -7.23
C SER A 66 -9.00 16.00 -8.67
N VAL A 67 -7.85 16.03 -9.34
CA VAL A 67 -7.71 16.39 -10.76
C VAL A 67 -6.55 15.58 -11.33
N LEU A 68 -6.74 14.99 -12.51
CA LEU A 68 -5.63 14.60 -13.39
C LEU A 68 -5.51 15.62 -14.51
N ALA A 69 -4.29 15.93 -14.91
CA ALA A 69 -4.00 16.83 -16.00
C ALA A 69 -2.90 16.24 -16.88
N THR A 70 -3.08 16.32 -18.19
CA THR A 70 -2.05 15.98 -19.18
C THR A 70 -2.08 17.00 -20.32
N THR A 71 -1.14 16.91 -21.24
CA THR A 71 -1.09 17.75 -22.44
C THR A 71 -1.30 16.91 -23.69
N GLU A 72 -2.26 17.31 -24.52
CA GLU A 72 -2.50 16.71 -25.83
C GLU A 72 -2.36 17.81 -26.90
N ALA A 73 -1.41 17.66 -27.82
CA ALA A 73 -1.14 18.66 -28.86
C ALA A 73 -0.88 20.10 -28.32
N GLY A 74 -0.31 20.22 -27.12
CA GLY A 74 -0.02 21.50 -26.46
C GLY A 74 -1.17 22.07 -25.63
N ASP A 75 -2.36 21.46 -25.67
CA ASP A 75 -3.50 21.84 -24.84
C ASP A 75 -3.54 21.03 -23.55
N TRP A 76 -3.88 21.70 -22.44
CA TRP A 76 -4.19 21.02 -21.19
C TRP A 76 -5.51 20.27 -21.27
N ARG A 77 -5.48 18.98 -20.95
CA ARG A 77 -6.66 18.13 -20.79
C ARG A 77 -6.79 17.77 -19.32
N LEU A 78 -7.99 17.98 -18.78
CA LEU A 78 -8.31 17.80 -17.37
C LEU A 78 -9.31 16.67 -17.21
N TYR A 79 -9.10 15.87 -16.18
CA TYR A 79 -10.03 14.86 -15.71
C TYR A 79 -10.35 15.14 -14.25
N VAL A 80 -11.64 15.23 -13.93
CA VAL A 80 -12.13 15.44 -12.57
C VAL A 80 -12.92 14.19 -12.16
N PRO A 81 -12.42 13.39 -11.20
CA PRO A 81 -13.09 12.16 -10.79
C PRO A 81 -14.51 12.42 -10.28
N GLY A 82 -15.47 11.61 -10.74
CA GLY A 82 -16.89 11.76 -10.39
C GLY A 82 -17.61 12.96 -11.02
N ALA A 83 -16.94 13.76 -11.85
CA ALA A 83 -17.60 14.83 -12.59
C ALA A 83 -18.52 14.28 -13.70
N PRO A 84 -19.55 15.05 -14.12
CA PRO A 84 -20.39 14.65 -15.25
C PRO A 84 -19.57 14.40 -16.52
N ALA A 85 -20.02 13.47 -17.36
CA ALA A 85 -19.27 13.04 -18.55
C ALA A 85 -18.79 14.19 -19.46
N PHE A 86 -19.56 15.28 -19.58
CA PHE A 86 -19.18 16.43 -20.41
C PHE A 86 -17.90 17.15 -19.90
N VAL A 87 -17.60 17.08 -18.60
CA VAL A 87 -16.38 17.67 -18.01
C VAL A 87 -15.15 16.89 -18.47
N ASN A 88 -15.27 15.56 -18.52
CA ASN A 88 -14.17 14.65 -18.81
C ASN A 88 -14.10 14.23 -20.29
N ALA A 89 -15.05 14.66 -21.14
CA ALA A 89 -15.20 14.22 -22.52
C ALA A 89 -14.00 14.50 -23.45
N ARG A 90 -13.09 15.40 -23.04
CA ARG A 90 -11.89 15.78 -23.81
C ARG A 90 -10.60 15.20 -23.23
N PHE A 91 -10.70 14.39 -22.18
CA PHE A 91 -9.54 13.73 -21.61
C PHE A 91 -9.14 12.52 -22.48
N PRO A 92 -7.85 12.38 -22.82
CA PRO A 92 -7.40 11.30 -23.70
C PRO A 92 -7.39 9.94 -23.00
N ALA A 93 -7.26 8.87 -23.79
CA ALA A 93 -6.83 7.58 -23.26
C ALA A 93 -5.39 7.68 -22.74
N LEU A 94 -5.06 6.90 -21.72
CA LEU A 94 -3.74 6.91 -21.08
C LEU A 94 -3.01 5.61 -21.37
N GLY A 95 -1.76 5.71 -21.79
CA GLY A 95 -0.88 4.60 -22.14
C GLY A 95 0.47 4.64 -21.43
N THR A 96 1.30 3.64 -21.73
CA THR A 96 2.63 3.48 -21.14
C THR A 96 3.51 4.70 -21.40
N GLY A 97 4.05 5.28 -20.33
CA GLY A 97 4.96 6.42 -20.36
C GLY A 97 4.28 7.78 -20.36
N ASP A 98 2.94 7.85 -20.40
CA ASP A 98 2.24 9.13 -20.43
C ASP A 98 2.45 9.91 -19.12
N PRO A 99 2.92 11.17 -19.18
CA PRO A 99 3.07 12.00 -18.00
C PRO A 99 1.72 12.54 -17.56
N LEU A 100 1.47 12.46 -16.26
CA LEU A 100 0.30 13.03 -15.60
C LEU A 100 0.74 14.00 -14.51
N VAL A 101 0.15 15.18 -14.54
CA VAL A 101 0.11 16.08 -13.38
C VAL A 101 -1.12 15.69 -12.56
N VAL A 102 -0.91 15.40 -11.28
CA VAL A 102 -1.97 14.99 -10.36
C VAL A 102 -2.10 16.02 -9.27
N ARG A 103 -3.32 16.51 -9.04
CA ARG A 103 -3.65 17.28 -7.83
C ARG A 103 -4.26 16.35 -6.80
N CYS A 104 -3.53 16.06 -5.74
CA CYS A 104 -4.04 15.28 -4.61
C CYS A 104 -4.89 16.18 -3.70
N ALA A 105 -6.02 15.65 -3.25
CA ALA A 105 -6.80 16.25 -2.18
C ALA A 105 -6.04 16.15 -0.85
N GLU A 106 -6.51 16.89 0.16
CA GLU A 106 -5.98 16.75 1.52
C GLU A 106 -6.12 15.30 2.00
N PRO A 107 -5.13 14.80 2.77
CA PRO A 107 -5.08 13.41 3.18
C PRO A 107 -6.31 13.06 4.02
N ARG A 108 -6.91 11.91 3.69
CA ARG A 108 -7.92 11.28 4.52
C ARG A 108 -7.22 10.25 5.39
N THR A 109 -7.39 10.37 6.71
CA THR A 109 -6.79 9.47 7.69
C THR A 109 -7.64 8.21 7.86
N PHE A 110 -7.18 7.08 7.35
CA PHE A 110 -7.83 5.79 7.56
C PHE A 110 -6.82 4.64 7.51
N ARG A 111 -7.20 3.50 8.11
CA ARG A 111 -6.47 2.24 7.92
C ARG A 111 -6.96 1.55 6.66
N VAL A 112 -6.08 0.83 5.99
CA VAL A 112 -6.42 -0.06 4.87
C VAL A 112 -6.13 -1.47 5.31
N LYS A 113 -7.11 -2.37 5.17
CA LYS A 113 -6.87 -3.82 5.24
C LYS A 113 -6.81 -4.37 3.83
N VAL A 114 -5.76 -5.13 3.55
CA VAL A 114 -5.57 -5.78 2.27
C VAL A 114 -5.99 -7.24 2.41
N TYR A 115 -6.86 -7.71 1.52
CA TYR A 115 -7.24 -9.11 1.45
C TYR A 115 -6.84 -9.69 0.10
N GLU A 116 -6.20 -10.85 0.11
CA GLU A 116 -5.95 -11.64 -1.09
C GLU A 116 -6.99 -12.76 -1.17
N TYR A 117 -7.73 -12.80 -2.26
CA TYR A 117 -8.77 -13.78 -2.52
C TYR A 117 -8.31 -14.81 -3.54
N ALA A 118 -8.51 -16.09 -3.21
CA ALA A 118 -8.42 -17.19 -4.15
C ALA A 118 -9.84 -17.67 -4.49
N CYS A 119 -10.16 -17.77 -5.77
CA CYS A 119 -11.49 -18.07 -6.28
C CYS A 119 -11.53 -19.38 -7.07
N ALA A 120 -12.74 -19.78 -7.49
CA ALA A 120 -12.92 -20.83 -8.46
C ALA A 120 -12.09 -20.59 -9.74
N ALA A 121 -11.84 -21.67 -10.48
CA ALA A 121 -11.04 -21.66 -11.72
C ALA A 121 -9.60 -21.11 -11.57
N GLY A 122 -9.10 -20.98 -10.34
CA GLY A 122 -7.74 -20.48 -10.06
C GLY A 122 -7.59 -18.97 -10.22
N GLN A 123 -8.70 -18.23 -10.30
CA GLN A 123 -8.68 -16.77 -10.34
C GLN A 123 -8.29 -16.21 -8.97
N THR A 124 -7.64 -15.05 -8.97
CA THR A 124 -7.26 -14.33 -7.75
C THR A 124 -7.54 -12.83 -7.90
N PHE A 125 -7.80 -12.16 -6.79
CA PHE A 125 -7.83 -10.70 -6.74
C PHE A 125 -7.42 -10.18 -5.37
N THR A 126 -7.00 -8.91 -5.33
CA THR A 126 -6.65 -8.21 -4.10
C THR A 126 -7.68 -7.14 -3.79
N ALA A 127 -8.09 -6.99 -2.54
CA ALA A 127 -9.02 -5.97 -2.07
C ALA A 127 -8.39 -5.09 -1.00
N HIS A 128 -8.22 -3.80 -1.29
CA HIS A 128 -7.74 -2.77 -0.38
C HIS A 128 -8.94 -2.06 0.26
N VAL A 129 -9.30 -2.46 1.47
CA VAL A 129 -10.53 -2.05 2.15
C VAL A 129 -10.24 -0.93 3.14
N GLU A 130 -10.75 0.27 2.87
CA GLU A 130 -10.70 1.40 3.80
C GLU A 130 -11.51 1.06 5.07
N GLN A 131 -10.90 1.22 6.25
CA GLN A 131 -11.50 0.85 7.54
C GLN A 131 -12.33 2.00 8.14
N VAL A 132 -13.24 2.55 7.34
CA VAL A 132 -14.17 3.61 7.75
C VAL A 132 -15.58 3.24 7.26
N PRO A 133 -16.65 3.47 8.04
CA PRO A 133 -18.01 3.21 7.57
C PRO A 133 -18.35 4.01 6.30
N GLY A 134 -19.03 3.40 5.33
CA GLY A 134 -19.44 4.06 4.08
C GLY A 134 -18.30 4.32 3.10
N SER A 135 -17.13 3.73 3.33
CA SER A 135 -15.91 4.01 2.57
C SER A 135 -15.80 3.23 1.26
N ARG A 136 -14.60 3.25 0.67
CA ARG A 136 -14.26 2.63 -0.61
C ARG A 136 -13.47 1.33 -0.40
N VAL A 137 -13.58 0.43 -1.38
CA VAL A 137 -12.61 -0.63 -1.63
C VAL A 137 -11.95 -0.39 -2.98
N ILE A 138 -10.64 -0.61 -3.05
CA ILE A 138 -9.93 -0.67 -4.33
C ILE A 138 -9.60 -2.13 -4.62
N LEU A 139 -10.05 -2.64 -5.75
CA LEU A 139 -9.80 -4.01 -6.18
C LEU A 139 -8.70 -4.04 -7.24
N GLU A 140 -7.76 -4.97 -7.11
CA GLU A 140 -6.83 -5.33 -8.17
C GLU A 140 -7.19 -6.72 -8.69
N LEU A 141 -7.69 -6.81 -9.93
CA LEU A 141 -8.13 -8.07 -10.55
C LEU A 141 -7.88 -8.07 -12.05
N ASP A 142 -7.31 -9.15 -12.59
CA ASP A 142 -7.07 -9.31 -14.03
C ASP A 142 -6.37 -8.08 -14.66
N GLY A 143 -5.36 -7.56 -13.95
CA GLY A 143 -4.67 -6.34 -14.34
C GLY A 143 -5.51 -5.05 -14.26
N ARG A 144 -6.76 -5.05 -13.82
CA ARG A 144 -7.54 -3.82 -13.62
C ARG A 144 -7.44 -3.37 -12.17
N VAL A 145 -7.45 -2.04 -11.96
CA VAL A 145 -7.58 -1.43 -10.63
C VAL A 145 -8.92 -0.71 -10.56
N LEU A 146 -9.86 -1.22 -9.77
CA LEU A 146 -11.23 -0.71 -9.71
C LEU A 146 -11.49 -0.04 -8.36
N SER A 147 -12.05 1.17 -8.37
CA SER A 147 -12.50 1.87 -7.17
C SER A 147 -14.00 1.66 -6.99
N LEU A 148 -14.41 0.99 -5.91
CA LEU A 148 -15.81 0.70 -5.61
C LEU A 148 -16.22 1.34 -4.28
N THR A 149 -17.41 1.92 -4.23
CA THR A 149 -17.93 2.58 -3.01
C THR A 149 -19.00 1.72 -2.37
N GLN A 150 -19.12 1.79 -1.04
CA GLN A 150 -20.07 0.96 -0.31
C GLN A 150 -21.52 1.24 -0.78
N ARG A 151 -22.31 0.18 -0.88
CA ARG A 151 -23.74 0.21 -1.20
C ARG A 151 -24.52 -0.50 -0.10
N MET A 152 -25.81 -0.15 0.03
CA MET A 152 -26.71 -0.86 0.93
C MET A 152 -26.84 -2.34 0.52
N SER A 153 -26.83 -3.24 1.50
CA SER A 153 -26.96 -4.68 1.30
C SER A 153 -27.82 -5.32 2.39
N GLY A 154 -28.50 -6.43 2.05
CA GLY A 154 -29.30 -7.22 2.99
C GLY A 154 -28.48 -8.22 3.82
N SER A 155 -27.31 -8.66 3.34
CA SER A 155 -26.38 -9.53 4.07
C SER A 155 -24.97 -9.38 3.50
N GLY A 156 -23.96 -9.28 4.38
CA GLY A 156 -22.60 -8.94 3.97
C GLY A 156 -22.42 -7.45 3.66
N ILE A 157 -21.19 -7.08 3.31
CA ILE A 157 -20.85 -5.72 2.89
C ILE A 157 -20.73 -5.72 1.37
N ARG A 158 -21.42 -4.79 0.71
CA ARG A 158 -21.45 -4.69 -0.75
C ARG A 158 -20.84 -3.37 -1.19
N TYR A 159 -20.06 -3.41 -2.26
CA TYR A 159 -19.46 -2.26 -2.92
C TYR A 159 -19.78 -2.31 -4.41
N ALA A 160 -19.85 -1.15 -5.06
CA ALA A 160 -20.07 -1.05 -6.50
C ALA A 160 -19.26 0.08 -7.15
N THR A 161 -18.97 -0.04 -8.43
CA THR A 161 -18.50 1.07 -9.26
C THR A 161 -19.57 2.16 -9.35
N ALA A 162 -19.19 3.37 -9.78
CA ALA A 162 -20.09 4.51 -9.84
C ALA A 162 -21.29 4.31 -10.79
N ASP A 163 -21.10 3.50 -11.83
CA ASP A 163 -22.10 3.09 -12.82
C ASP A 163 -22.85 1.80 -12.43
N ASP A 164 -22.56 1.24 -11.25
CA ASP A 164 -23.08 -0.04 -10.76
C ASP A 164 -22.86 -1.23 -11.74
N ALA A 165 -21.87 -1.14 -12.63
CA ALA A 165 -21.51 -2.20 -13.57
C ALA A 165 -20.75 -3.35 -12.89
N VAL A 166 -19.90 -3.05 -11.91
CA VAL A 166 -19.15 -4.05 -11.14
C VAL A 166 -19.54 -3.99 -9.67
N TRP A 167 -19.86 -5.14 -9.10
CA TRP A 167 -20.20 -5.31 -7.70
C TRP A 167 -19.23 -6.26 -7.01
N TYR A 168 -18.87 -5.93 -5.78
CA TYR A 168 -18.11 -6.79 -4.88
C TYR A 168 -18.92 -7.00 -3.60
N LEU A 169 -19.22 -8.26 -3.30
CA LEU A 169 -19.92 -8.67 -2.09
C LEU A 169 -18.97 -9.48 -1.22
N ALA A 170 -18.74 -9.02 0.01
CA ALA A 170 -17.91 -9.71 1.01
C ALA A 170 -18.76 -10.14 2.21
N LYS A 171 -18.55 -11.36 2.69
CA LYS A 171 -19.23 -11.91 3.86
C LYS A 171 -18.30 -12.83 4.64
N GLY A 172 -17.79 -12.35 5.78
CA GLY A 172 -16.73 -13.07 6.48
C GLY A 172 -15.51 -13.15 5.57
N ASP A 173 -15.00 -14.35 5.35
CA ASP A 173 -13.87 -14.59 4.44
C ASP A 173 -14.35 -14.88 3.01
N ASP A 174 -15.65 -15.03 2.77
CA ASP A 174 -16.19 -15.29 1.44
C ASP A 174 -16.35 -14.00 0.63
N ALA A 175 -16.13 -14.08 -0.68
CA ALA A 175 -16.44 -13.00 -1.61
C ALA A 175 -17.02 -13.46 -2.96
N THR A 176 -17.65 -12.53 -3.65
CA THR A 176 -18.11 -12.68 -5.03
C THR A 176 -17.98 -11.35 -5.76
N ILE A 177 -17.52 -11.39 -7.00
CA ILE A 177 -17.56 -10.25 -7.93
C ILE A 177 -18.56 -10.54 -9.04
N GLU A 178 -19.43 -9.58 -9.29
CA GLU A 178 -20.41 -9.59 -10.38
C GLU A 178 -20.11 -8.43 -11.33
N GLU A 179 -20.06 -8.71 -12.63
CA GLU A 179 -19.83 -7.74 -13.70
C GLU A 179 -21.02 -7.81 -14.66
N ASP A 180 -21.70 -6.69 -14.87
CA ASP A 180 -22.87 -6.56 -15.75
C ASP A 180 -23.98 -7.60 -15.48
N GLY A 181 -24.20 -7.92 -14.20
CA GLY A 181 -25.21 -8.90 -13.79
C GLY A 181 -24.74 -10.36 -13.82
N VAL A 182 -23.48 -10.62 -14.15
CA VAL A 182 -22.89 -11.97 -14.24
C VAL A 182 -21.81 -12.14 -13.18
N ALA A 183 -21.90 -13.20 -12.38
CA ALA A 183 -20.86 -13.53 -11.42
C ALA A 183 -19.58 -14.00 -12.15
N THR A 184 -18.49 -13.24 -12.05
CA THR A 184 -17.22 -13.50 -12.75
C THR A 184 -16.11 -13.98 -11.83
N TYR A 185 -16.23 -13.73 -10.52
CA TYR A 185 -15.40 -14.32 -9.48
C TYR A 185 -16.32 -14.95 -8.42
N VAL A 186 -16.28 -16.27 -8.32
CA VAL A 186 -17.16 -17.05 -7.43
C VAL A 186 -16.35 -17.98 -6.54
N ASP A 187 -16.99 -18.42 -5.44
CA ASP A 187 -16.38 -19.29 -4.42
C ASP A 187 -15.03 -18.77 -3.93
N CYS A 188 -14.94 -17.45 -3.77
CA CYS A 188 -13.71 -16.79 -3.35
C CYS A 188 -13.56 -16.85 -1.84
N VAL A 189 -12.37 -17.25 -1.39
CA VAL A 189 -11.98 -17.22 0.02
C VAL A 189 -10.81 -16.28 0.19
N GLY A 190 -10.98 -15.30 1.07
CA GLY A 190 -10.02 -14.25 1.37
C GLY A 190 -9.17 -14.57 2.58
N ALA A 191 -7.90 -14.17 2.51
CA ALA A 191 -7.01 -14.09 3.65
C ALA A 191 -6.51 -12.64 3.79
N LEU A 192 -6.28 -12.19 5.03
CA LEU A 192 -5.62 -10.91 5.25
C LEU A 192 -4.20 -11.00 4.67
N ALA A 193 -3.90 -10.15 3.71
CA ALA A 193 -2.57 -10.03 3.14
C ALA A 193 -1.71 -9.17 4.07
N VAL A 194 -0.74 -9.79 4.71
CA VAL A 194 0.34 -9.10 5.43
C VAL A 194 1.59 -9.25 4.57
N PRO A 195 2.07 -8.17 3.92
CA PRO A 195 3.30 -8.24 3.13
C PRO A 195 4.45 -8.77 4.00
N PRO A 196 5.35 -9.64 3.50
CA PRO A 196 6.44 -10.18 4.30
C PRO A 196 7.28 -9.11 4.99
N ALA A 197 7.47 -7.97 4.31
CA ALA A 197 8.19 -6.84 4.88
C ALA A 197 7.41 -6.15 6.02
N ALA A 198 6.07 -6.12 5.96
CA ALA A 198 5.23 -5.67 7.08
C ALA A 198 5.31 -6.63 8.28
N GLU A 199 5.49 -7.93 8.06
CA GLU A 199 5.74 -8.89 9.16
C GLU A 199 7.06 -8.58 9.88
N VAL A 200 8.14 -8.34 9.12
CA VAL A 200 9.45 -7.98 9.69
C VAL A 200 9.38 -6.65 10.44
N LEU A 201 8.68 -5.65 9.87
CA LEU A 201 8.45 -4.37 10.55
C LEU A 201 7.71 -4.56 11.87
N ALA A 202 6.64 -5.37 11.88
CA ALA A 202 5.80 -5.58 13.05
C ALA A 202 6.42 -6.50 14.11
N ALA A 203 7.41 -7.31 13.75
CA ALA A 203 8.13 -8.18 14.67
C ALA A 203 9.11 -7.44 15.59
N ASN A 204 9.44 -6.18 15.28
CA ASN A 204 10.52 -5.44 15.93
C ASN A 204 10.08 -4.06 16.44
N ALA A 205 10.75 -3.60 17.50
CA ALA A 205 10.75 -2.19 17.90
C ALA A 205 12.02 -1.52 17.37
N TRP A 206 11.85 -0.56 16.46
CA TRP A 206 12.94 0.04 15.69
C TRP A 206 13.50 1.26 16.40
N THR A 207 14.75 1.18 16.85
CA THR A 207 15.45 2.29 17.52
C THR A 207 16.04 3.24 16.51
N TRP A 208 15.71 4.53 16.62
CA TRP A 208 16.24 5.56 15.73
C TRP A 208 17.72 5.80 15.97
N LEU A 209 18.49 5.85 14.89
CA LEU A 209 19.93 6.11 14.90
C LEU A 209 20.27 7.53 14.42
N GLY A 210 19.37 8.14 13.64
CA GLY A 210 19.53 9.50 13.13
C GLY A 210 18.81 9.71 11.80
N THR A 211 18.73 10.98 11.42
CA THR A 211 18.14 11.45 10.17
C THR A 211 19.16 12.29 9.44
N THR A 212 19.30 12.07 8.14
CA THR A 212 20.13 12.91 7.26
C THR A 212 19.24 13.49 6.17
N GLN A 213 19.27 14.81 5.98
CA GLN A 213 18.56 15.50 4.91
C GLN A 213 19.47 16.56 4.29
N GLY A 214 19.91 16.31 3.05
CA GLY A 214 20.97 17.10 2.41
C GLY A 214 22.25 17.11 3.25
N ALA A 215 22.70 18.31 3.64
CA ALA A 215 23.89 18.50 4.48
C ALA A 215 23.60 18.47 5.99
N VAL A 216 22.32 18.39 6.39
CA VAL A 216 21.91 18.40 7.80
C VAL A 216 21.81 16.96 8.30
N SER A 217 22.36 16.71 9.49
CA SER A 217 22.20 15.45 10.20
C SER A 217 21.72 15.72 11.61
N VAL A 218 20.68 15.00 12.03
CA VAL A 218 20.13 15.02 13.39
C VAL A 218 20.32 13.64 13.98
N THR A 219 20.82 13.56 15.21
CA THR A 219 21.02 12.31 15.94
C THR A 219 20.22 12.32 17.24
N PRO A 220 19.84 11.16 17.79
CA PRO A 220 19.20 11.08 19.10
C PRO A 220 20.07 11.72 20.18
N ASN A 221 19.44 12.37 21.16
CA ASN A 221 20.12 12.81 22.39
C ASN A 221 20.65 11.62 23.19
N THR A 222 19.80 10.60 23.33
CA THR A 222 20.14 9.29 23.89
C THR A 222 19.64 8.22 22.92
N VAL A 223 20.54 7.30 22.55
CA VAL A 223 20.16 6.16 21.71
C VAL A 223 19.15 5.29 22.45
N GLY A 224 18.02 4.99 21.79
CA GLY A 224 16.97 4.15 22.36
C GLY A 224 15.75 4.90 22.88
N ASP A 225 15.84 6.23 23.06
CA ASP A 225 14.71 7.05 23.50
C ASP A 225 13.64 7.17 22.42
N THR A 226 14.07 7.30 21.16
CA THR A 226 13.15 7.28 20.01
C THR A 226 13.01 5.87 19.44
N ARG A 227 11.78 5.36 19.41
CA ARG A 227 11.44 4.06 18.81
C ARG A 227 10.17 4.09 17.97
N LEU A 228 10.17 3.30 16.89
CA LEU A 228 8.96 2.99 16.11
C LEU A 228 8.50 1.57 16.38
N THR A 229 7.19 1.38 16.48
CA THR A 229 6.55 0.07 16.52
C THR A 229 5.45 0.00 15.48
N PHE A 230 5.44 -1.08 14.71
CA PHE A 230 4.45 -1.32 13.65
C PHE A 230 3.53 -2.47 14.07
N GLY A 231 2.22 -2.31 13.91
CA GLY A 231 1.25 -3.39 14.13
C GLY A 231 0.93 -4.11 12.82
N GLN A 232 0.65 -5.41 12.88
CA GLN A 232 0.17 -6.18 11.71
C GLN A 232 -1.18 -5.65 11.17
N ASP A 233 -1.90 -4.86 11.96
CA ASP A 233 -3.16 -4.22 11.61
C ASP A 233 -3.01 -2.83 10.97
N GLY A 234 -1.77 -2.41 10.65
CA GLY A 234 -1.47 -1.10 10.10
C GLY A 234 -1.39 0.02 11.15
N SER A 235 -1.33 -0.31 12.45
CA SER A 235 -1.10 0.68 13.51
C SER A 235 0.37 1.08 13.62
N LEU A 236 0.63 2.35 13.95
CA LEU A 236 1.96 2.89 14.19
C LEU A 236 2.04 3.42 15.62
N GLY A 237 3.12 3.09 16.33
CA GLY A 237 3.53 3.74 17.57
C GLY A 237 4.85 4.45 17.38
N VAL A 238 4.98 5.66 17.94
CA VAL A 238 6.22 6.46 17.91
C VAL A 238 6.51 6.89 19.34
N GLY A 239 7.54 6.33 19.96
CA GLY A 239 8.11 6.87 21.20
C GLY A 239 9.17 7.90 20.84
N THR A 240 9.17 9.05 21.52
CA THR A 240 10.23 10.06 21.47
C THR A 240 10.89 10.16 22.85
N ASP A 241 11.88 11.05 22.96
CA ASP A 241 12.58 11.38 24.22
C ASP A 241 11.69 12.09 25.25
N CYS A 242 10.46 12.48 24.90
CA CYS A 242 9.52 13.07 25.83
C CYS A 242 8.09 12.53 25.74
N ASN A 243 7.53 12.45 24.54
CA ASN A 243 6.15 12.02 24.32
C ASN A 243 6.05 10.68 23.61
N SER A 244 4.85 10.11 23.66
CA SER A 244 4.47 8.98 22.82
C SER A 244 3.36 9.41 21.88
N TYR A 245 3.44 8.94 20.65
CA TYR A 245 2.48 9.16 19.59
C TYR A 245 1.95 7.84 19.04
N PHE A 246 0.79 7.94 18.41
CA PHE A 246 0.16 6.86 17.69
C PHE A 246 -0.28 7.35 16.32
N GLY A 247 -0.41 6.41 15.40
CA GLY A 247 -0.76 6.68 14.03
C GLY A 247 -1.10 5.43 13.27
N VAL A 248 -0.99 5.55 11.95
CA VAL A 248 -1.19 4.45 11.02
C VAL A 248 -0.03 4.43 10.03
N TYR A 249 0.22 3.25 9.46
CA TYR A 249 1.16 3.10 8.36
C TYR A 249 0.59 2.15 7.31
N ASN A 250 1.16 2.23 6.12
CA ASN A 250 0.96 1.25 5.07
C ASN A 250 2.32 0.97 4.44
N ALA A 251 2.68 -0.31 4.35
CA ALA A 251 3.90 -0.76 3.74
C ALA A 251 3.55 -1.69 2.57
N GLY A 252 4.01 -1.33 1.38
CA GLY A 252 4.10 -2.23 0.24
C GLY A 252 5.43 -2.99 0.25
N GLU A 253 5.84 -3.53 -0.90
CA GLU A 253 7.14 -4.22 -1.01
C GLU A 253 8.33 -3.28 -0.77
N THR A 254 8.29 -2.07 -1.32
CA THR A 254 9.37 -1.07 -1.22
C THR A 254 8.85 0.34 -0.88
N SER A 255 7.56 0.58 -1.05
CA SER A 255 6.91 1.85 -0.73
C SER A 255 6.35 1.82 0.69
N MET A 256 6.35 2.97 1.35
CA MET A 256 5.74 3.11 2.67
C MET A 256 5.23 4.53 2.87
N TRP A 257 4.12 4.69 3.57
CA TRP A 257 3.80 5.95 4.26
C TRP A 257 3.46 5.69 5.72
N LEU A 258 3.62 6.74 6.50
CA LEU A 258 3.26 6.81 7.90
C LEU A 258 2.44 8.09 8.10
N ASP A 259 1.48 8.03 9.00
CA ASP A 259 0.67 9.18 9.41
C ASP A 259 0.51 9.16 10.92
N VAL A 260 1.11 10.16 11.58
CA VAL A 260 1.07 10.32 13.04
C VAL A 260 -0.15 11.15 13.40
N GLN A 261 -1.10 10.54 14.10
CA GLN A 261 -2.45 11.08 14.27
C GLN A 261 -2.66 11.80 15.61
N GLY A 262 -1.86 11.48 16.61
CA GLY A 262 -1.97 12.06 17.93
C GLY A 262 -0.89 11.57 18.88
N GLY A 263 -0.82 12.16 20.06
CA GLY A 263 0.16 11.79 21.07
C GLY A 263 -0.12 12.43 22.43
N THR A 264 0.80 12.23 23.35
CA THR A 264 0.80 12.88 24.65
C THR A 264 1.37 14.29 24.56
N LEU A 265 1.07 15.12 25.58
CA LEU A 265 1.62 16.47 25.73
C LEU A 265 2.18 16.62 27.14
N MET A 266 3.21 15.84 27.45
CA MET A 266 3.91 15.92 28.73
C MET A 266 4.85 17.12 28.75
N PHE A 267 5.10 17.66 29.94
CA PHE A 267 6.09 18.70 30.13
C PHE A 267 7.49 18.08 30.08
N CYS A 268 8.28 18.49 29.09
CA CYS A 268 9.68 18.08 28.92
C CYS A 268 10.57 19.13 29.60
N PRO A 269 11.30 18.80 30.67
CA PRO A 269 12.18 19.76 31.34
C PRO A 269 13.41 20.14 30.51
N ASP A 270 13.76 19.34 29.50
CA ASP A 270 14.87 19.60 28.59
C ASP A 270 14.37 20.25 27.28
N GLU A 271 14.89 21.44 26.98
CA GLU A 271 14.60 22.20 25.73
C GLU A 271 15.35 21.64 24.50
N THR A 272 15.97 20.46 24.61
CA THR A 272 16.82 19.86 23.57
C THR A 272 16.18 18.64 22.90
N THR A 273 14.88 18.41 23.09
CA THR A 273 14.20 17.24 22.51
C THR A 273 14.35 17.18 20.99
N THR A 274 14.36 15.97 20.46
CA THR A 274 14.42 15.71 19.00
C THR A 274 13.05 15.35 18.40
N GLU A 275 12.00 15.55 19.20
CA GLU A 275 10.62 15.17 18.90
C GLU A 275 10.10 15.81 17.61
N VAL A 276 10.28 17.11 17.43
CA VAL A 276 9.76 17.84 16.26
C VAL A 276 10.45 17.35 14.98
N GLU A 277 11.77 17.18 15.02
CA GLU A 277 12.58 16.71 13.90
C GLU A 277 12.17 15.31 13.47
N VAL A 278 11.95 14.41 14.43
CA VAL A 278 11.48 13.04 14.16
C VAL A 278 10.10 13.06 13.51
N LEU A 279 9.14 13.79 14.06
CA LEU A 279 7.78 13.84 13.53
C LEU A 279 7.71 14.45 12.12
N GLN A 280 8.47 15.53 11.88
CA GLN A 280 8.55 16.14 10.56
C GLN A 280 9.19 15.23 9.52
N ALA A 281 10.19 14.44 9.91
CA ALA A 281 10.83 13.47 9.03
C ALA A 281 9.89 12.30 8.72
N LEU A 282 9.20 11.73 9.73
CA LEU A 282 8.26 10.62 9.53
C LEU A 282 7.12 10.98 8.57
N ALA A 283 6.62 12.22 8.62
CA ALA A 283 5.57 12.71 7.71
C ALA A 283 6.01 12.77 6.23
N GLN A 284 7.32 12.69 5.95
CA GLN A 284 7.89 12.77 4.60
C GLN A 284 8.27 11.41 4.02
N VAL A 285 8.05 10.30 4.75
CA VAL A 285 8.46 8.98 4.29
C VAL A 285 7.68 8.56 3.05
N THR A 286 8.43 8.07 2.04
CA THR A 286 7.86 7.62 0.75
C THR A 286 8.16 6.16 0.45
N SER A 287 9.30 5.66 0.91
CA SER A 287 9.78 4.31 0.69
C SER A 287 10.67 3.88 1.84
N TYR A 288 11.03 2.60 1.86
CA TYR A 288 11.86 2.03 2.90
C TYR A 288 12.70 0.88 2.36
N ALA A 289 13.73 0.51 3.12
CA ALA A 289 14.49 -0.72 2.91
C ALA A 289 14.70 -1.42 4.24
N LEU A 290 14.68 -2.74 4.20
CA LEU A 290 15.04 -3.63 5.30
C LEU A 290 16.30 -4.39 4.90
N ASP A 291 17.32 -4.38 5.75
CA ASP A 291 18.53 -5.18 5.59
C ASP A 291 18.91 -5.80 6.94
N GLY A 292 18.52 -7.06 7.14
CA GLY A 292 18.73 -7.76 8.41
C GLY A 292 18.06 -7.03 9.59
N ALA A 293 18.87 -6.44 10.46
CA ALA A 293 18.42 -5.68 11.62
C ALA A 293 18.26 -4.18 11.34
N ASP A 294 18.60 -3.70 10.14
CA ASP A 294 18.56 -2.30 9.77
C ASP A 294 17.27 -1.97 9.01
N LEU A 295 16.67 -0.83 9.37
CA LEU A 295 15.57 -0.20 8.65
C LEU A 295 15.98 1.19 8.22
N THR A 296 15.86 1.46 6.92
CA THR A 296 16.00 2.80 6.36
C THR A 296 14.64 3.29 5.88
N LEU A 297 14.22 4.47 6.34
CA LEU A 297 13.05 5.17 5.80
C LEU A 297 13.53 6.31 4.90
N TYR A 298 13.13 6.30 3.63
CA TYR A 298 13.56 7.29 2.65
C TYR A 298 12.60 8.47 2.58
N LEU A 299 13.20 9.66 2.60
CA LEU A 299 12.56 10.97 2.53
C LEU A 299 13.02 11.67 1.23
N PRO A 300 12.27 12.66 0.73
CA PRO A 300 12.80 13.56 -0.29
C PRO A 300 14.12 14.20 0.18
N GLY A 301 15.21 13.90 -0.54
CA GLY A 301 16.54 14.43 -0.26
C GLY A 301 17.21 13.90 1.02
N GLY A 302 16.73 12.79 1.59
CA GLY A 302 17.26 12.27 2.84
C GLY A 302 16.78 10.88 3.24
N GLN A 303 17.17 10.45 4.44
CA GLN A 303 16.73 9.20 5.04
C GLN A 303 16.77 9.26 6.56
N MET A 304 15.97 8.41 7.20
CA MET A 304 16.06 8.07 8.61
C MET A 304 16.57 6.64 8.74
N ASN A 305 17.49 6.40 9.68
CA ASN A 305 18.05 5.08 9.93
C ASN A 305 17.61 4.55 11.30
N PHE A 306 17.27 3.27 11.36
CA PHE A 306 16.85 2.58 12.56
C PHE A 306 17.48 1.18 12.64
N THR A 307 17.55 0.64 13.85
CA THR A 307 17.95 -0.75 14.11
C THR A 307 16.91 -1.48 14.95
N ALA A 308 16.67 -2.75 14.65
CA ALA A 308 15.93 -3.68 15.51
C ALA A 308 16.76 -4.00 16.78
N PRO A 309 16.12 -4.54 17.85
CA PRO A 309 16.84 -5.01 19.03
C PRO A 309 17.75 -6.19 18.65
N GLN A 310 18.95 -6.24 19.22
CA GLN A 310 19.87 -7.40 19.08
C GLN A 310 19.49 -8.55 20.00
#